data_AF-A0A5R9F9G1-F1
#
_entry.id   AF-A0A5R9F9G1-F1
#
_cell.length_a   1.000
_cell.length_b   1.000
_cell.length_c   1.000
_cell.angle_alpha   90.00
_cell.angle_beta   90.00
_cell.angle_gamma   90.00
#
_symmetry.space_group_name_H-M   'P 1'
#
loop_
_entity.id
_entity.type
_entity.pdbx_description
1 polymer ?
#
loop_
_entity_poly.entity_id
_entity_poly.type
_entity_poly.pdbx_seq_one_letter_code
_entity_poly.pdbx_strand_id
1 'polypeptide(L)'
;MSRKMNARNGFITPLTLSFALLLSCFLLAQLTIYESELMFFHEQQEIVIREALLFLGMNDTIANIQKGEVPDGEQWLFEYEVGSSVVAVHLLDENRYEATISCTTKKQIKGTAVFIYNKADKGIESWMEENR
;
A
#
# COMPACT_ATOMS: atom_id res chain seq x y z
N MET A 1 43.04 -13.61 61.94
CA MET A 1 43.62 -13.83 60.60
C MET A 1 42.56 -14.54 59.76
N SER A 2 41.58 -13.81 59.26
CA SER A 2 41.50 -13.19 57.91
C SER A 2 41.24 -14.19 56.77
N ARG A 3 40.08 -13.97 56.12
CA ARG A 3 39.59 -14.43 54.81
C ARG A 3 39.45 -15.94 54.55
N LYS A 4 38.22 -16.45 54.72
CA LYS A 4 37.63 -17.38 53.74
C LYS A 4 36.91 -16.55 52.68
N MET A 5 37.65 -16.20 51.63
CA MET A 5 37.11 -15.51 50.46
C MET A 5 37.16 -16.48 49.28
N ASN A 6 35.98 -16.72 48.70
CA ASN A 6 35.70 -17.13 47.32
C ASN A 6 35.94 -18.59 46.89
N ALA A 7 34.92 -19.42 47.07
CA ALA A 7 34.65 -20.56 46.19
C ALA A 7 33.13 -20.79 46.05
N ARG A 8 32.38 -19.77 45.59
CA ARG A 8 31.07 -20.01 44.97
C ARG A 8 31.34 -20.37 43.51
N ASN A 9 31.73 -21.61 43.25
CA ASN A 9 31.72 -22.14 41.89
C ASN A 9 30.27 -22.03 41.39
N GLY A 10 30.08 -21.38 40.24
CA GLY A 10 28.78 -21.03 39.69
C GLY A 10 27.91 -22.25 39.41
N PHE A 11 27.10 -22.67 40.38
CA PHE A 11 26.01 -23.60 40.15
C PHE A 11 24.82 -22.80 39.61
N ILE A 12 24.64 -22.82 38.28
CA ILE A 12 23.37 -22.43 37.67
C ILE A 12 22.34 -23.43 38.18
N THR A 13 21.36 -22.96 38.95
CA THR A 13 20.28 -23.84 39.39
C THR A 13 19.45 -24.27 38.18
N PRO A 14 18.97 -25.52 38.12
CA PRO A 14 18.11 -25.97 37.02
C PRO A 14 16.92 -25.05 36.77
N LEU A 15 16.36 -24.46 37.84
CA LEU A 15 15.30 -23.47 37.79
C LEU A 15 15.69 -22.20 37.03
N THR A 16 16.89 -21.65 37.29
CA THR A 16 17.39 -20.48 36.56
C THR A 16 17.62 -20.78 35.08
N LEU A 17 18.04 -22.00 34.72
CA LEU A 17 18.19 -22.41 33.32
C LEU A 17 16.83 -22.53 32.64
N SER A 18 15.85 -23.17 33.29
CA SER A 18 14.48 -23.27 32.78
C SER A 18 13.83 -21.90 32.60
N PHE A 19 14.02 -20.99 33.56
CA PHE A 19 13.51 -19.63 33.45
C PHE A 19 14.18 -18.85 32.31
N ALA A 20 15.50 -18.96 32.16
CA ALA A 20 16.21 -18.35 31.05
C ALA A 20 15.74 -18.90 29.70
N LEU A 21 15.49 -20.21 29.60
CA LEU A 21 14.95 -20.84 28.40
C LEU A 21 13.56 -20.30 28.07
N LEU A 22 12.65 -20.28 29.06
CA LEU A 22 11.29 -19.76 28.88
C LEU A 22 11.30 -18.29 28.47
N LEU A 23 12.15 -17.47 29.10
CA LEU A 23 12.32 -16.08 28.74
C LEU A 23 12.85 -15.93 27.31
N SER A 24 13.81 -16.78 26.91
CA SER A 24 14.35 -16.77 25.55
C SER A 24 13.30 -17.16 24.52
N CYS A 25 12.52 -18.21 24.77
CA CYS A 25 11.40 -18.61 23.91
C CYS A 25 10.33 -17.51 23.82
N PHE A 26 10.01 -16.87 24.94
CA PHE A 26 9.07 -15.75 24.96
C PHE A 26 9.57 -14.58 24.11
N LEU A 27 10.85 -14.18 24.25
CA LEU A 27 11.44 -13.12 23.43
C LEU A 27 11.45 -13.48 21.94
N LEU A 28 11.79 -14.72 21.59
CA LEU A 28 11.75 -15.19 20.20
C LEU A 28 10.33 -15.14 19.63
N ALA A 29 9.32 -15.54 20.41
CA ALA A 29 7.93 -15.46 20.00
C ALA A 29 7.47 -14.01 19.78
N GLN A 30 7.88 -13.09 20.67
CA GLN A 30 7.57 -11.66 20.50
C GLN A 30 8.24 -11.07 19.25
N LEU A 31 9.50 -11.45 18.97
CA LEU A 31 10.19 -11.01 17.75
C LEU A 31 9.47 -11.49 16.49
N THR A 32 9.01 -12.74 16.46
CA THR A 32 8.28 -13.27 15.30
C THR A 32 6.93 -12.59 15.10
N ILE A 33 6.20 -12.30 16.18
CA ILE A 33 4.95 -11.52 16.11
C ILE A 33 5.23 -10.12 15.56
N TYR A 34 6.26 -9.45 16.09
CA TYR A 34 6.63 -8.11 15.64
C TYR A 34 7.01 -8.07 14.15
N GLU A 35 7.78 -9.03 13.66
CA GLU A 35 8.12 -9.13 12.23
C GLU A 35 6.87 -9.33 11.36
N SER A 36 5.94 -10.17 11.82
CA SER A 36 4.67 -10.38 11.12
C SER A 36 3.82 -9.11 11.08
N GLU A 37 3.73 -8.37 12.19
CA GLU A 37 2.99 -7.11 12.24
C GLU A 37 3.61 -6.07 11.31
N LEU A 38 4.95 -5.95 11.32
CA LEU A 38 5.66 -5.03 10.44
C LEU A 38 5.41 -5.34 8.96
N MET A 39 5.43 -6.63 8.58
CA MET A 39 5.11 -7.06 7.22
C MET A 39 3.67 -6.68 6.85
N PHE A 40 2.71 -6.97 7.74
CA PHE A 40 1.32 -6.58 7.54
C PHE A 40 1.13 -5.07 7.36
N PHE A 41 1.79 -4.25 8.17
CA PHE A 41 1.74 -2.79 8.03
C PHE A 41 2.27 -2.32 6.67
N HIS A 42 3.36 -2.93 6.19
CA HIS A 42 3.90 -2.60 4.88
C HIS A 42 2.97 -3.00 3.73
N GLU A 43 2.29 -4.14 3.82
CA GLU A 43 1.28 -4.55 2.85
C GLU A 43 0.08 -3.58 2.83
N GLN A 44 -0.43 -3.20 4.01
CA GLN A 44 -1.51 -2.22 4.12
C GLN A 44 -1.12 -0.86 3.55
N GLN A 45 0.11 -0.41 3.82
CA GLN A 45 0.61 0.86 3.28
C GLN A 45 0.62 0.84 1.75
N GLU A 46 1.02 -0.28 1.12
CA GLU A 46 1.03 -0.37 -0.34
C GLU A 46 -0.37 -0.40 -0.94
N ILE A 47 -1.34 -1.04 -0.28
CA ILE A 47 -2.75 -1.01 -0.70
C ILE A 47 -3.26 0.44 -0.70
N VAL A 48 -2.99 1.18 0.37
CA VAL A 48 -3.38 2.60 0.48
C VAL A 48 -2.69 3.46 -0.58
N ILE A 49 -1.41 3.24 -0.85
CA ILE A 49 -0.69 3.97 -1.92
C ILE A 49 -1.32 3.68 -3.29
N ARG A 50 -1.65 2.41 -3.57
CA ARG A 50 -2.30 2.02 -4.81
C ARG A 50 -3.66 2.71 -4.98
N GLU A 51 -4.50 2.67 -3.95
CA GLU A 51 -5.80 3.35 -3.95
C GLU A 51 -5.64 4.87 -4.18
N ALA A 52 -4.68 5.49 -3.48
CA ALA A 52 -4.39 6.91 -3.65
C ALA A 52 -3.97 7.24 -5.10
N LEU A 53 -3.14 6.40 -5.74
CA LEU A 53 -2.75 6.60 -7.14
C LEU A 53 -3.93 6.50 -8.11
N LEU A 54 -4.88 5.59 -7.86
CA LEU A 54 -6.10 5.49 -8.67
C LEU A 54 -6.95 6.76 -8.53
N PHE A 55 -7.16 7.25 -7.31
CA PHE A 55 -7.90 8.49 -7.06
C PHE A 55 -7.20 9.74 -7.63
N LEU A 56 -5.87 9.82 -7.52
CA LEU A 56 -5.10 10.91 -8.13
C LEU A 56 -5.22 10.88 -9.66
N GLY A 57 -5.03 9.71 -10.27
CA GLY A 57 -5.19 9.54 -11.72
C GLY A 57 -6.59 9.92 -12.18
N MET A 58 -7.63 9.56 -11.43
CA MET A 58 -9.01 9.95 -11.71
C MET A 58 -9.20 11.46 -11.65
N ASN A 59 -8.73 12.11 -10.58
CA ASN A 59 -8.87 13.56 -10.39
C ASN A 59 -8.16 14.35 -11.49
N ASP A 60 -6.93 13.95 -11.85
CA ASP A 60 -6.16 14.61 -12.91
C ASP A 60 -6.80 14.39 -14.29
N THR A 61 -7.35 13.19 -14.54
CA THR A 61 -8.12 12.87 -15.75
C THR A 61 -9.35 13.77 -15.87
N ILE A 62 -10.14 13.89 -14.79
CA ILE A 62 -11.31 14.78 -14.74
C ILE A 62 -10.89 16.23 -14.97
N ALA A 63 -9.81 16.69 -14.33
CA ALA A 63 -9.31 18.05 -14.52
C ALA A 63 -8.91 18.31 -15.98
N ASN A 64 -8.35 17.33 -16.68
CA ASN A 64 -8.02 17.44 -18.10
C ASN A 64 -9.26 17.44 -18.99
N ILE A 65 -10.25 16.57 -18.74
CA ILE A 65 -11.55 16.58 -19.44
C ILE A 65 -12.29 17.93 -19.25
N GLN A 66 -12.14 18.55 -18.08
CA GLN A 66 -12.75 19.87 -17.81
C GLN A 66 -12.05 21.03 -18.53
N LYS A 67 -10.76 20.89 -18.90
CA LYS A 67 -10.00 21.94 -19.61
C LYS A 67 -10.38 22.08 -21.09
N GLY A 68 -10.97 21.05 -21.71
CA GLY A 68 -11.28 21.08 -23.14
C GLY A 68 -12.04 19.86 -23.65
N GLU A 69 -12.10 19.72 -24.97
CA GLU A 69 -12.52 18.47 -25.61
C GLU A 69 -11.34 17.51 -25.66
N VAL A 70 -11.61 16.24 -25.33
CA VAL A 70 -10.61 15.17 -25.32
C VAL A 70 -10.98 14.22 -26.46
N PRO A 71 -10.05 13.94 -27.39
CA PRO A 71 -10.33 13.02 -28.49
C PRO A 71 -10.53 11.59 -27.98
N ASP A 72 -11.31 10.81 -28.71
CA ASP A 72 -11.51 9.39 -28.40
C ASP A 72 -10.19 8.60 -28.55
N GLY A 73 -9.89 7.76 -27.57
CA GLY A 73 -8.66 6.95 -27.52
C GLY A 73 -7.43 7.71 -27.02
N GLU A 74 -7.59 8.92 -26.47
CA GLU A 74 -6.51 9.68 -25.86
C GLU A 74 -5.88 8.93 -24.68
N GLN A 75 -4.56 9.01 -24.55
CA GLN A 75 -3.82 8.39 -23.45
C GLN A 75 -2.97 9.42 -22.70
N TRP A 76 -3.03 9.36 -21.37
CA TRP A 76 -2.25 10.23 -20.49
C TRP A 76 -1.37 9.41 -19.56
N LEU A 77 -0.18 9.94 -19.30
CA LEU A 77 0.74 9.45 -18.27
C LEU A 77 0.87 10.52 -17.19
N PHE A 78 0.55 10.15 -15.96
CA PHE A 78 0.74 10.95 -14.77
C PHE A 78 1.86 10.34 -13.92
N GLU A 79 2.84 11.15 -13.54
CA GLU A 79 3.92 10.75 -12.64
C GLU A 79 3.73 11.42 -11.29
N TYR A 80 3.76 10.61 -10.23
CA TYR A 80 3.63 11.05 -8.84
C TYR A 80 4.85 10.61 -8.03
N GLU A 81 5.03 11.19 -6.85
CA GLU A 81 6.13 10.82 -5.97
C GLU A 81 6.09 9.34 -5.53
N VAL A 82 4.91 8.73 -5.49
CA VAL A 82 4.70 7.37 -4.98
C VAL A 82 4.52 6.31 -6.08
N GLY A 83 4.43 6.71 -7.35
CA GLY A 83 4.20 5.83 -8.48
C GLY A 83 3.74 6.59 -9.72
N SER A 84 3.22 5.87 -10.71
CA SER A 84 2.68 6.46 -11.93
C SER A 84 1.28 5.92 -12.23
N SER A 85 0.55 6.65 -13.06
CA SER A 85 -0.77 6.27 -13.55
C SER A 85 -0.84 6.50 -15.06
N VAL A 86 -1.28 5.49 -15.80
CA VAL A 86 -1.59 5.57 -17.23
C VAL A 86 -3.09 5.53 -17.37
N VAL A 87 -3.65 6.48 -18.11
CA VAL A 87 -5.10 6.58 -18.32
C VAL A 87 -5.39 6.53 -19.81
N ALA A 88 -6.30 5.66 -20.22
CA ALA A 88 -6.88 5.65 -21.55
C ALA A 88 -8.32 6.17 -21.45
N VAL A 89 -8.66 7.17 -22.26
CA VAL A 89 -9.98 7.82 -22.26
C VAL A 89 -10.70 7.51 -23.57
N HIS A 90 -11.95 7.10 -23.45
CA HIS A 90 -12.86 6.83 -24.55
C HIS A 90 -14.09 7.71 -24.45
N LEU A 91 -14.50 8.26 -25.59
CA LEU A 91 -15.71 9.07 -25.66
C LEU A 91 -16.92 8.15 -25.84
N LEU A 92 -17.83 8.13 -24.87
CA LEU A 92 -19.08 7.38 -24.99
C LEU A 92 -20.14 8.18 -25.75
N ASP A 93 -20.25 9.47 -25.44
CA ASP A 93 -21.08 10.46 -26.14
C ASP A 93 -20.56 11.89 -25.89
N GLU A 94 -21.27 12.92 -26.38
CA GLU A 94 -20.84 14.33 -26.28
C GLU A 94 -20.49 14.79 -24.85
N ASN A 95 -21.03 14.16 -23.81
CA ASN A 95 -20.79 14.56 -22.41
C ASN A 95 -20.25 13.44 -21.53
N ARG A 96 -20.18 12.19 -21.98
CA ARG A 96 -19.73 11.06 -21.17
C ARG A 96 -18.41 10.49 -21.68
N TYR A 97 -17.48 10.34 -20.75
CA TYR A 97 -16.15 9.80 -20.97
C TYR A 97 -15.98 8.57 -20.11
N GLU A 98 -15.59 7.45 -20.72
CA GLU A 98 -15.09 6.28 -20.00
C GLU A 98 -13.57 6.39 -19.90
N ALA A 99 -13.01 6.20 -18.72
CA ALA A 99 -11.57 6.25 -18.52
C ALA A 99 -11.10 5.00 -17.78
N THR A 100 -10.12 4.32 -18.37
CA THR A 100 -9.43 3.19 -17.76
C THR A 100 -8.10 3.66 -17.19
N ILE A 101 -7.97 3.62 -15.87
CA ILE A 101 -6.79 3.98 -15.11
C ILE A 101 -6.00 2.71 -14.81
N SER A 102 -4.71 2.69 -15.11
CA SER A 102 -3.75 1.66 -14.71
C SER A 102 -2.61 2.31 -13.95
N CYS A 103 -2.51 2.07 -12.64
CA CYS A 103 -1.44 2.61 -11.82
C CYS A 103 -0.36 1.56 -11.50
N THR A 104 0.87 2.04 -11.26
CA THR A 104 1.97 1.22 -10.76
C THR A 104 2.68 1.97 -9.63
N THR A 105 2.72 1.38 -8.43
CA THR A 105 3.49 1.93 -7.31
C THR A 105 4.99 1.78 -7.56
N LYS A 106 5.83 2.53 -6.83
CA LYS A 106 7.29 2.34 -6.87
C LYS A 106 7.74 0.92 -6.53
N LYS A 107 6.96 0.19 -5.72
CA LYS A 107 7.21 -1.22 -5.40
C LYS A 107 6.61 -2.19 -6.43
N GLN A 108 6.22 -1.71 -7.61
CA GLN A 108 5.71 -2.50 -8.73
C GLN A 108 4.34 -3.14 -8.47
N ILE A 109 3.60 -2.68 -7.47
CA ILE A 109 2.22 -3.11 -7.24
C ILE A 109 1.33 -2.38 -8.23
N LYS A 110 0.45 -3.12 -8.88
CA LYS A 110 -0.43 -2.60 -9.93
C LYS A 110 -1.87 -2.52 -9.43
N GLY A 111 -2.61 -1.58 -10.00
CA GLY A 111 -4.03 -1.43 -9.79
C GLY A 111 -4.67 -0.92 -11.06
N THR A 112 -5.89 -1.37 -11.32
CA THR A 112 -6.66 -0.93 -12.48
C THR A 112 -8.06 -0.54 -12.01
N ALA A 113 -8.56 0.58 -12.51
CA ALA A 113 -9.92 1.02 -12.27
C ALA A 113 -10.51 1.60 -13.55
N VAL A 114 -11.81 1.47 -13.70
CA VAL A 114 -12.58 2.06 -14.78
C VAL A 114 -13.61 2.99 -14.16
N PHE A 115 -13.72 4.20 -14.72
CA PHE A 115 -14.74 5.14 -14.29
C PHE A 115 -15.41 5.83 -15.48
N ILE A 116 -16.66 6.23 -15.26
CA ILE A 116 -17.43 7.00 -16.24
C ILE A 116 -17.67 8.39 -15.65
N TYR A 117 -17.19 9.41 -16.35
CA TYR A 117 -17.38 10.80 -15.99
C TYR A 117 -18.37 11.47 -16.92
N ASN A 118 -19.38 12.10 -16.34
CA ASN A 118 -20.37 12.91 -17.04
C ASN A 118 -20.02 14.39 -16.85
N LYS A 119 -19.64 15.04 -17.97
CA LYS A 119 -19.24 16.44 -18.04
C LYS A 119 -20.41 17.41 -17.84
N ALA A 120 -21.64 17.02 -18.19
CA ALA A 120 -22.83 17.83 -17.99
C ALA A 120 -23.16 17.96 -16.49
N ASP A 121 -23.14 16.83 -15.78
CA ASP A 121 -23.45 16.77 -14.35
C ASP A 121 -22.24 17.00 -13.45
N LYS A 122 -21.04 17.05 -14.03
CA LYS A 122 -19.74 17.17 -13.34
C LYS A 122 -19.54 16.09 -12.27
N GLY A 123 -20.01 14.89 -12.56
CA GLY A 123 -20.05 13.78 -11.62
C GLY A 123 -19.48 12.49 -12.20
N ILE A 124 -19.11 11.58 -11.31
CA ILE A 124 -18.74 10.21 -11.65
C ILE A 124 -20.01 9.37 -11.57
N GLU A 125 -20.40 8.77 -12.68
CA GLU A 125 -21.59 7.91 -12.76
C GLU A 125 -21.29 6.48 -12.30
N SER A 126 -20.07 6.01 -12.55
CA SER A 126 -19.63 4.65 -12.23
C SER A 126 -18.16 4.64 -11.86
N TRP A 127 -17.82 3.81 -10.88
CA TRP A 127 -16.46 3.51 -10.44
C TRP A 127 -16.35 2.00 -10.20
N MET A 128 -15.42 1.35 -10.90
CA MET A 128 -15.17 -0.08 -10.77
C MET A 128 -13.68 -0.35 -10.69
N GLU A 129 -13.25 -0.93 -9.57
CA GLU A 129 -11.86 -1.38 -9.39
C GLU A 129 -11.74 -2.84 -9.83
N GLU A 130 -10.73 -3.13 -10.65
CA GLU A 130 -10.35 -4.49 -10.96
C GLU A 130 -9.40 -5.00 -9.87
N ASN A 131 -9.95 -5.74 -8.92
CA ASN A 131 -9.16 -6.47 -7.93
C ASN A 131 -8.56 -7.71 -8.59
N ARG A 132 -7.39 -7.55 -9.21
CA ARG A 132 -6.54 -8.65 -9.71
C ARG A 132 -5.30 -8.84 -8.86
#